data_AF-A0A2V9G701-F1
#
_entry.id   AF-A0A2V9G701-F1
#
_cell.length_a   1.000
_cell.length_b   1.000
_cell.length_c   1.000
_cell.angle_alpha   90.00
_cell.angle_beta   90.00
_cell.angle_gamma   90.00
#
_symmetry.space_group_name_H-M   'P 1'
#
loop_
_entity.id
_entity.type
_entity.pdbx_description
1 polymer ?
#
loop_
_entity_poly.entity_id
_entity_poly.type
_entity_poly.pdbx_seq_one_letter_code
_entity_poly.pdbx_strand_id
1 'polypeptide(L)'
;PTRAFAANALYLEVVRLAYNLVTAFQRTCLPEEWQSLTLSKLRSRLFWLPGELTRPQNRPTLRFANSPLIQKWVNEILHRIRRLKPLEG
;
A
#
# COMPACT_ATOMS: atom_id res chain seq x y z
N PRO A 1 10.06 -19.05 -14.41
CA PRO A 1 11.44 -19.25 -13.90
C PRO A 1 12.45 -19.31 -15.05
N THR A 2 13.46 -18.47 -15.02
CA THR A 2 14.56 -18.53 -16.00
C THR A 2 15.46 -19.75 -15.69
N ARG A 3 16.29 -20.20 -16.62
CA ARG A 3 17.30 -21.26 -16.31
C ARG A 3 18.52 -20.72 -15.54
N ALA A 4 18.51 -19.43 -15.16
CA ALA A 4 19.58 -18.80 -14.42
C ALA A 4 19.24 -18.76 -12.93
N PHE A 5 20.01 -19.49 -12.12
CA PHE A 5 19.81 -19.55 -10.67
C PHE A 5 19.85 -18.17 -10.02
N ALA A 6 20.87 -17.36 -10.33
CA ALA A 6 21.04 -16.02 -9.75
C ALA A 6 19.84 -15.10 -10.05
N ALA A 7 19.30 -15.14 -11.27
CA ALA A 7 18.13 -14.35 -11.65
C ALA A 7 16.87 -14.81 -10.91
N ASN A 8 16.67 -16.11 -10.74
CA ASN A 8 15.54 -16.63 -9.97
C ASN A 8 15.66 -16.32 -8.47
N ALA A 9 16.87 -16.39 -7.90
CA ALA A 9 17.12 -16.03 -6.52
C ALA A 9 16.82 -14.54 -6.27
N LEU A 10 17.32 -13.65 -7.14
CA LEU A 10 17.01 -12.23 -7.07
C LEU A 10 15.50 -11.96 -7.18
N TYR A 11 14.82 -12.64 -8.11
CA TYR A 11 13.37 -12.54 -8.25
C TYR A 11 12.64 -12.93 -6.96
N LEU A 12 13.05 -14.03 -6.31
CA LEU A 12 12.45 -14.46 -5.05
C LEU A 12 12.68 -13.45 -3.92
N GLU A 13 13.88 -12.85 -3.83
CA GLU A 13 14.15 -11.83 -2.82
C GLU A 13 13.30 -10.56 -3.04
N VAL A 14 13.10 -10.14 -4.29
CA VAL A 14 12.19 -9.01 -4.61
C VAL A 14 10.76 -9.34 -4.21
N VAL A 15 10.27 -10.55 -4.52
CA VAL A 15 8.92 -10.99 -4.13
C VAL A 15 8.78 -11.05 -2.61
N ARG A 16 9.79 -11.58 -1.90
CA ARG A 16 9.83 -11.65 -0.43
C ARG A 16 9.80 -10.24 0.18
N LEU A 17 10.58 -9.31 -0.35
CA LEU A 17 10.59 -7.93 0.09
C LEU A 17 9.20 -7.30 -0.09
N ALA A 18 8.59 -7.44 -1.27
CA ALA A 18 7.25 -6.93 -1.55
C ALA A 18 6.21 -7.52 -0.58
N TYR A 19 6.27 -8.83 -0.33
CA TYR A 19 5.39 -9.50 0.63
C TYR A 19 5.56 -8.91 2.04
N ASN A 20 6.81 -8.83 2.52
CA ASN A 20 7.11 -8.31 3.86
C ASN A 20 6.66 -6.85 4.01
N LEU A 21 6.84 -6.01 2.99
CA LEU A 21 6.38 -4.62 3.01
C LEU A 21 4.86 -4.52 3.14
N VAL A 22 4.12 -5.32 2.36
CA VAL A 22 2.66 -5.32 2.44
C VAL A 22 2.17 -5.88 3.77
N THR A 23 2.78 -6.95 4.28
CA THR A 23 2.45 -7.52 5.59
C THR A 23 2.74 -6.55 6.73
N ALA A 24 3.88 -5.86 6.69
CA ALA A 24 4.21 -4.83 7.68
C ALA A 24 3.19 -3.70 7.64
N PHE A 25 2.95 -3.12 6.46
CA PHE A 25 1.94 -2.07 6.24
C PHE A 25 0.55 -2.49 6.76
N GLN A 26 0.15 -3.73 6.48
CA GLN A 26 -1.13 -4.27 6.94
C GLN A 26 -1.21 -4.33 8.46
N ARG A 27 -0.17 -4.79 9.16
CA ARG A 27 -0.16 -4.94 10.61
C ARG A 27 -0.02 -3.61 11.36
N THR A 28 0.69 -2.64 10.78
CA THR A 28 1.05 -1.40 11.49
C THR A 28 0.18 -0.21 11.11
N CYS A 29 -0.25 -0.13 9.85
CA CYS A 29 -0.87 1.09 9.30
C CYS A 29 -2.36 0.96 9.03
N LEU A 30 -2.90 -0.25 8.89
CA LEU A 30 -4.31 -0.43 8.56
C LEU A 30 -5.20 -0.48 9.81
N PRO A 31 -6.49 -0.14 9.67
CA PRO A 31 -7.50 -0.37 10.70
C PRO A 31 -7.52 -1.83 11.15
N GLU A 32 -7.86 -2.09 12.41
CA GLU A 32 -7.81 -3.43 13.03
C GLU A 32 -8.59 -4.49 12.23
N GLU A 33 -9.79 -4.14 11.77
CA GLU A 33 -10.65 -4.96 10.91
C GLU A 33 -9.98 -5.38 9.58
N TRP A 34 -8.96 -4.64 9.15
CA TRP A 34 -8.28 -4.86 7.86
C TRP A 34 -6.99 -5.66 8.01
N GLN A 35 -6.49 -5.84 9.24
CA GLN A 35 -5.22 -6.52 9.49
C GLN A 35 -5.28 -8.03 9.22
N SER A 36 -6.48 -8.62 9.28
CA SER A 36 -6.73 -10.04 8.99
C SER A 36 -7.14 -10.31 7.54
N LEU A 37 -7.27 -9.27 6.71
CA LEU A 37 -7.69 -9.43 5.31
C LEU A 37 -6.62 -10.13 4.47
N THR A 38 -7.07 -10.89 3.47
CA THR A 38 -6.13 -11.44 2.48
C THR A 38 -5.60 -10.34 1.57
N LEU A 39 -4.42 -10.53 1.00
CA LEU A 39 -3.82 -9.61 0.03
C LEU A 39 -4.77 -9.29 -1.13
N SER A 40 -5.54 -10.29 -1.60
CA SER A 40 -6.53 -10.10 -2.66
C SER A 40 -7.65 -9.14 -2.27
N LYS A 41 -8.18 -9.24 -1.05
CA LYS A 41 -9.17 -8.31 -0.50
C LYS A 41 -8.59 -6.92 -0.26
N LEU A 42 -7.35 -6.84 0.22
CA LEU A 42 -6.69 -5.55 0.41
C LEU A 42 -6.48 -4.83 -0.94
N ARG A 43 -6.12 -5.58 -1.98
CA ARG A 43 -5.97 -5.06 -3.33
C ARG A 43 -7.25 -4.46 -3.88
N SER A 44 -8.39 -5.13 -3.71
CA SER A 44 -9.67 -4.55 -4.16
C SER A 44 -10.09 -3.33 -3.34
N ARG A 45 -9.76 -3.29 -2.04
CA ARG A 45 -10.15 -2.19 -1.14
C ARG A 45 -9.27 -0.95 -1.22
N LEU A 46 -7.97 -1.10 -1.50
CA LEU A 46 -6.99 -0.01 -1.42
C LEU A 46 -6.32 0.26 -2.77
N PHE A 47 -5.82 -0.78 -3.43
CA PHE A 47 -5.03 -0.64 -4.67
C PHE A 47 -5.87 -0.48 -5.93
N TRP A 48 -7.15 -0.86 -5.89
CA TRP A 48 -8.11 -0.69 -6.97
C TRP A 48 -9.09 0.47 -6.75
N LEU A 49 -8.79 1.35 -5.79
CA LEU A 49 -9.60 2.56 -5.61
C LEU A 49 -9.50 3.43 -6.87
N PRO A 50 -10.64 3.91 -7.40
CA PRO A 50 -10.62 4.81 -8.55
C PRO A 50 -9.89 6.09 -8.17
N GLY A 51 -8.90 6.44 -9.00
CA GLY A 51 -8.17 7.69 -8.94
C GLY A 51 -8.54 8.58 -10.11
N GLU A 52 -8.78 9.86 -9.85
CA GLU A 52 -9.00 10.88 -10.85
C GLU A 52 -7.70 11.66 -11.06
N LEU A 53 -7.26 11.78 -12.32
CA LEU A 53 -6.17 12.67 -12.66
C LEU A 53 -6.71 14.10 -12.77
N THR A 54 -6.42 14.90 -11.76
CA THR A 54 -6.84 16.30 -11.70
C THR A 54 -5.65 17.23 -12.02
N ARG A 55 -5.92 18.47 -12.45
CA ARG A 55 -4.89 19.50 -12.66
C ARG A 55 -5.10 20.75 -11.80
N PRO A 56 -5.07 20.61 -10.46
CA PRO A 56 -5.08 21.77 -9.58
C PRO A 56 -3.82 22.63 -9.87
N GLN A 57 -4.02 23.91 -10.15
CA GLN A 57 -2.95 24.88 -10.46
C GLN A 57 -1.97 24.40 -11.57
N ASN A 58 -2.50 23.76 -12.62
CA ASN A 58 -1.74 23.22 -13.75
C ASN A 58 -0.70 22.12 -13.37
N ARG A 59 -0.87 21.45 -12.21
CA ARG A 59 -0.03 20.32 -11.80
C ARG A 59 -0.83 19.00 -11.85
N PRO A 60 -0.40 18.00 -12.63
CA PRO A 60 -1.09 16.71 -12.68
C PRO A 60 -1.01 16.04 -11.30
N THR A 61 -2.17 15.86 -10.68
CA THR A 61 -2.32 15.31 -9.34
C THR A 61 -3.32 14.17 -9.39
N LEU A 62 -2.88 12.96 -9.07
CA LEU A 62 -3.77 11.82 -8.88
C LEU A 62 -4.49 11.99 -7.54
N ARG A 63 -5.82 12.11 -7.58
CA ARG A 63 -6.67 12.21 -6.40
C ARG A 63 -7.52 10.95 -6.29
N PHE A 64 -7.77 10.48 -5.08
CA PHE A 64 -8.79 9.45 -4.89
C PHE A 64 -10.17 10.02 -5.20
N ALA A 65 -11.10 9.16 -5.65
CA ALA A 65 -12.50 9.53 -5.81
C ALA A 65 -13.04 10.23 -4.55
N ASN A 66 -13.85 11.27 -4.74
CA ASN A 66 -14.36 12.11 -3.66
C ASN A 66 -15.44 11.39 -2.84
N SER A 67 -15.03 10.38 -2.06
CA SER A 67 -15.88 9.59 -1.19
C SER A 67 -15.52 9.86 0.28
N PRO A 68 -16.48 10.25 1.13
CA PRO A 68 -16.26 10.44 2.56
C PRO A 68 -15.67 9.19 3.24
N LEU A 69 -16.04 8.00 2.78
CA LEU A 69 -15.54 6.73 3.31
C LEU A 69 -14.05 6.53 2.99
N ILE A 70 -13.65 6.80 1.74
CA ILE A 70 -12.24 6.71 1.33
C ILE A 70 -11.41 7.73 2.09
N GLN A 71 -11.88 8.97 2.22
CA GLN A 71 -11.19 10.01 2.98
C GLN A 71 -10.99 9.61 4.45
N LYS A 72 -12.02 9.04 5.09
CA LYS A 72 -11.92 8.54 6.47
C LYS A 72 -10.83 7.48 6.60
N TRP A 73 -10.81 6.48 5.72
CA TRP A 73 -9.79 5.43 5.74
C TRP A 73 -8.38 5.96 5.47
N VAL A 74 -8.22 6.81 4.46
CA VAL A 74 -6.93 7.42 4.12
C VAL A 74 -6.40 8.25 5.29
N ASN A 75 -7.25 9.05 5.92
CA ASN A 75 -6.85 9.86 7.08
C ASN A 75 -6.42 9.00 8.27
N GLU A 76 -7.15 7.92 8.57
CA GLU A 76 -6.78 6.97 9.63
C GLU A 76 -5.44 6.28 9.33
N ILE A 77 -5.25 5.79 8.10
CA ILE A 77 -3.99 5.15 7.68
C ILE A 77 -2.82 6.14 7.77
N LEU A 78 -2.99 7.36 7.26
CA LEU A 78 -1.96 8.42 7.34
C LEU A 78 -1.65 8.79 8.79
N HIS A 79 -2.66 8.84 9.66
CA HIS A 79 -2.45 9.09 11.08
C HIS A 79 -1.59 7.99 11.72
N ARG A 80 -1.86 6.71 11.43
CA ARG A 80 -1.05 5.58 11.91
C ARG A 80 0.38 5.62 11.36
N ILE A 81 0.55 5.87 10.06
CA ILE A 81 1.88 5.97 9.43
C ILE A 81 2.72 7.04 10.11
N ARG A 82 2.16 8.23 10.37
CA ARG A 82 2.89 9.34 11.02
C ARG A 82 3.34 9.04 12.45
N ARG A 83 2.70 8.06 13.10
CA ARG A 83 3.07 7.62 14.46
C ARG A 83 4.13 6.52 14.46
N LEU A 84 4.41 5.90 13.31
CA LEU A 84 5.47 4.91 13.22
C LEU A 84 6.81 5.60 13.38
N LYS A 85 7.64 5.05 14.28
CA LYS A 85 9.03 5.47 14.40
C LYS A 85 9.79 4.97 13.18
N PRO A 86 10.69 5.78 12.61
CA PRO A 86 11.63 5.31 11.61
C PRO A 86 12.44 4.13 12.16
N LEU A 87 12.84 3.21 11.29
CA LEU A 87 13.81 2.18 11.66
C LEU A 87 15.12 2.89 12.01
N GLU A 88 15.63 2.68 13.22
CA GLU A 88 16.98 3.11 13.57
C GLU A 88 17.97 2.25 12.76
N GLY A 89 18.82 2.90 11.98
CA GLY A 89 19.80 2.28 11.09
C GLY A 89 21.14 2.04 11.75
#